data_AF-A0A6I5ZLP4-F1
#
_entry.id   AF-A0A6I5ZLP4-F1
#
_cell.length_a   1.000
_cell.length_b   1.000
_cell.length_c   1.000
_cell.angle_alpha   90.00
_cell.angle_beta   90.00
_cell.angle_gamma   90.00
#
_symmetry.space_group_name_H-M   'P 1'
#
loop_
_entity.id
_entity.type
_entity.pdbx_description
1 polymer ?
#
loop_
_entity_poly.entity_id
_entity_poly.type
_entity_poly.pdbx_seq_one_letter_code
_entity_poly.pdbx_strand_id
1 'polypeptide(L)'
;MNFWQSFIGGVLPYVSIAILVLGLGYKVASWYNAPANLHWELFPYPRTLGGQLGELVTEVFTLRSLFHHNRKLWFPSLVMHWGIYLVVFWLFFLLVGAPFAIDLGIAGGVLALTGSCLLLLLRLFAAELRQISAPVEYLNLLFILLVALAALASGALSDFAFRSYFISLLTLKPHLPLPGSYLIFLLLLWLFMIYIPFTRMAHFAVKYFTYHKVKWGEME
;
A
#
# COMPACT_ATOMS: atom_id res chain seq x y z
N MET A 1 15.80 5.00 -28.05
CA MET A 1 15.15 5.29 -26.75
C MET A 1 14.28 6.53 -26.95
N ASN A 2 12.97 6.43 -26.72
CA ASN A 2 12.08 7.59 -26.83
C ASN A 2 12.09 8.41 -25.54
N PHE A 3 11.67 9.68 -25.62
CA PHE A 3 11.61 10.57 -24.45
C PHE A 3 10.84 9.94 -23.28
N TRP A 4 9.72 9.28 -23.58
CA TRP A 4 8.85 8.64 -22.58
C TRP A 4 9.54 7.51 -21.80
N GLN A 5 10.37 6.68 -22.44
CA GLN A 5 11.13 5.63 -21.76
C GLN A 5 12.15 6.22 -20.79
N SER A 6 12.89 7.25 -21.22
CA SER A 6 13.86 7.94 -20.37
C SER A 6 13.19 8.64 -19.19
N PHE A 7 12.05 9.27 -19.43
CA PHE A 7 11.32 9.96 -18.38
C PHE A 7 10.69 8.99 -17.38
N ILE A 8 9.88 8.03 -17.85
CA ILE A 8 9.11 7.10 -17.00
C ILE A 8 10.01 6.07 -16.29
N GLY A 9 11.03 5.55 -17.00
CA GLY A 9 11.94 4.53 -16.47
C GLY A 9 13.22 5.09 -15.85
N GLY A 10 13.56 6.35 -16.13
CA GLY A 10 14.78 6.98 -15.65
C GLY A 10 14.52 8.01 -14.56
N VAL A 11 13.86 9.12 -14.89
CA VAL A 11 13.74 10.29 -14.00
C VAL A 11 12.60 10.17 -13.00
N LEU A 12 11.41 9.80 -13.47
CA LEU A 12 10.18 9.72 -12.68
C LEU A 12 10.29 8.83 -11.43
N PRO A 13 10.96 7.64 -11.45
CA PRO A 13 11.15 6.83 -10.25
C PRO A 13 11.78 7.60 -9.09
N TYR A 14 12.85 8.35 -9.35
CA TYR A 14 13.57 9.10 -8.31
C TYR A 14 12.72 10.23 -7.74
N VAL A 15 12.02 10.97 -8.61
CA VAL A 15 11.11 12.05 -8.19
C VAL A 15 9.97 11.48 -7.34
N SER A 16 9.36 10.38 -7.78
CA SER A 16 8.27 9.72 -7.06
C SER A 16 8.70 9.19 -5.70
N ILE A 17 9.87 8.55 -5.60
CA ILE A 17 10.40 8.07 -4.33
C ILE A 17 10.75 9.23 -3.39
N ALA A 18 11.36 10.30 -3.90
CA ALA A 18 11.66 11.49 -3.09
C ALA A 18 10.38 12.11 -2.51
N ILE A 19 9.33 12.28 -3.32
CA ILE A 19 8.03 12.81 -2.86
C ILE A 19 7.39 11.86 -1.83
N LEU A 20 7.40 10.56 -2.08
CA LEU A 20 6.86 9.57 -1.16
C LEU A 20 7.56 9.62 0.20
N VAL A 21 8.89 9.59 0.22
CA VAL A 21 9.69 9.59 1.45
C VAL A 21 9.52 10.89 2.22
N LEU A 22 9.65 12.05 1.55
CA LEU A 22 9.49 13.35 2.19
C LEU A 22 8.06 13.57 2.69
N GLY A 23 7.06 13.20 1.90
CA GLY A 23 5.65 13.35 2.25
C GLY A 23 5.23 12.45 3.41
N LEU A 24 5.68 11.19 3.43
CA LEU A 24 5.45 10.29 4.57
C LEU A 24 6.23 10.77 5.81
N GLY A 25 7.48 11.20 5.65
CA GLY A 25 8.29 11.75 6.73
C GLY A 25 7.64 12.97 7.39
N TYR A 26 7.14 13.91 6.59
CA TYR A 26 6.36 15.06 7.08
C TYR A 26 5.12 14.62 7.86
N LYS A 27 4.36 13.65 7.34
CA LYS A 27 3.15 13.13 8.00
C LYS A 27 3.51 12.48 9.33
N VAL A 28 4.52 11.61 9.35
CA VAL A 28 5.02 10.96 10.57
C VAL A 28 5.47 12.00 11.60
N ALA A 29 6.24 13.00 11.20
CA ALA A 29 6.68 14.07 12.10
C ALA A 29 5.50 14.89 12.63
N SER A 30 4.52 15.21 11.79
CA SER A 30 3.31 15.92 12.18
C SER A 30 2.50 15.13 13.22
N TRP A 31 2.30 13.82 13.01
CA TRP A 31 1.58 12.96 13.97
C TRP A 31 2.38 12.66 15.23
N TYR A 32 3.71 12.58 15.12
CA TYR A 32 4.59 12.44 16.28
C TYR A 32 4.50 13.68 17.19
N ASN A 33 4.42 14.88 16.62
CA ASN A 33 4.31 16.12 17.37
C ASN A 33 2.85 16.52 17.70
N ALA A 34 1.86 15.77 17.23
CA ALA A 34 0.46 16.08 17.49
C ALA A 34 0.15 15.93 18.99
N PRO A 35 -0.45 16.94 19.64
CA PRO A 35 -0.81 16.85 21.05
C PRO A 35 -1.95 15.85 21.23
N ALA A 36 -1.81 14.97 22.22
CA ALA A 36 -2.86 14.06 22.66
C ALA A 36 -3.69 14.72 23.75
N ASN A 37 -4.74 15.46 23.36
CA ASN A 37 -5.56 16.21 24.31
C ASN A 37 -6.54 15.32 25.11
N LEU A 38 -6.77 14.07 24.67
CA LEU A 38 -7.69 13.14 25.31
C LEU A 38 -7.13 11.73 25.30
N HIS A 39 -6.90 11.19 26.50
CA HIS A 39 -6.48 9.80 26.70
C HIS A 39 -7.74 8.95 26.82
N TRP A 40 -8.03 8.14 25.79
CA TRP A 40 -9.17 7.22 25.80
C TRP A 40 -8.66 5.79 25.80
N GLU A 41 -8.31 5.30 26.98
CA GLU A 41 -7.94 3.91 27.19
C GLU A 41 -9.17 3.02 27.02
N LEU A 42 -9.16 2.15 26.00
CA LEU A 42 -10.21 1.18 25.78
C LEU A 42 -9.90 -0.09 26.55
N PHE A 43 -10.44 -0.22 27.77
CA PHE A 43 -10.33 -1.44 28.55
C PHE A 43 -11.19 -2.58 27.95
N PRO A 44 -10.72 -3.84 28.04
CA PRO A 44 -9.38 -4.26 28.46
C PRO A 44 -8.33 -4.07 27.35
N TYR A 45 -7.11 -3.61 27.70
CA TYR A 45 -5.98 -3.48 26.77
C TYR A 45 -4.72 -4.17 27.28
N PRO A 46 -3.80 -4.58 26.39
CA PRO A 46 -2.55 -5.21 26.78
C PRO A 46 -1.59 -4.23 27.48
N ARG A 47 -1.21 -4.56 28.72
CA ARG A 47 -0.22 -3.81 29.54
C ARG A 47 1.23 -4.02 29.12
N THR A 48 1.51 -5.10 28.38
CA THR A 48 2.88 -5.43 27.97
C THR A 48 3.14 -4.98 26.53
N LEU A 49 4.36 -4.54 26.25
CA LEU A 49 4.80 -4.20 24.89
C LEU A 49 4.54 -5.35 23.90
N GLY A 50 4.79 -6.59 24.32
CA GLY A 50 4.51 -7.78 23.50
C GLY A 50 3.02 -7.97 23.19
N GLY A 51 2.14 -7.72 24.16
CA GLY A 51 0.69 -7.79 23.96
C GLY A 51 0.18 -6.69 23.02
N GLN A 52 0.69 -5.47 23.16
CA GLN A 52 0.38 -4.34 22.27
C GLN A 52 0.79 -4.62 20.83
N LEU A 53 2.04 -5.07 20.63
CA LEU A 53 2.53 -5.47 19.31
C LEU A 53 1.71 -6.63 18.72
N GLY A 54 1.38 -7.63 19.53
CA GLY A 54 0.54 -8.76 19.10
C GLY A 54 -0.85 -8.31 18.64
N GLU A 55 -1.49 -7.37 19.35
CA GLU A 55 -2.78 -6.82 18.95
C GLU A 55 -2.68 -6.01 17.65
N LEU A 56 -1.65 -5.17 17.51
CA LEU A 56 -1.39 -4.40 16.29
C LEU A 56 -1.19 -5.31 15.08
N VAL A 57 -0.34 -6.34 15.22
CA VAL A 57 -0.07 -7.32 14.16
C VAL A 57 -1.34 -8.07 13.80
N THR A 58 -2.10 -8.56 14.79
CA THR A 58 -3.38 -9.23 14.56
C THR A 58 -4.32 -8.33 13.76
N GLU A 59 -4.45 -7.07 14.18
CA GLU A 59 -5.31 -6.11 13.52
C GLU A 59 -4.86 -5.78 12.07
N VAL A 60 -3.55 -5.76 11.79
CA VAL A 60 -3.02 -5.51 10.44
C VAL A 60 -3.24 -6.71 9.50
N PHE A 61 -3.05 -7.94 10.00
CA PHE A 61 -3.16 -9.15 9.17
C PHE A 61 -4.59 -9.68 9.04
N THR A 62 -5.44 -9.49 10.05
CA THR A 62 -6.80 -10.05 10.06
C THR A 62 -7.89 -9.01 9.96
N LEU A 63 -7.59 -7.71 10.13
CA LEU A 63 -8.59 -6.64 10.18
C LEU A 63 -9.71 -6.98 11.18
N ARG A 64 -9.33 -7.44 12.38
CA ARG A 64 -10.27 -7.95 13.41
C ARG A 64 -11.34 -6.91 13.72
N SER A 65 -10.98 -5.63 13.84
CA SER A 65 -11.95 -4.55 14.07
C SER A 65 -13.04 -4.51 12.99
N LEU A 66 -12.66 -4.67 11.72
CA LEU A 66 -13.60 -4.65 10.60
C LEU A 66 -14.49 -5.91 10.60
N PHE A 67 -13.97 -7.06 11.04
CA PHE A 67 -14.77 -8.29 11.18
C PHE A 67 -15.94 -8.09 12.15
N HIS A 68 -15.70 -7.45 13.28
CA HIS A 68 -16.72 -7.23 14.31
C HIS A 68 -17.70 -6.10 13.96
N HIS A 69 -17.23 -5.00 13.36
CA HIS A 69 -18.06 -3.81 13.13
C HIS A 69 -18.70 -3.75 11.74
N ASN A 70 -18.07 -4.33 10.72
CA ASN A 70 -18.60 -4.33 9.36
C ASN A 70 -18.14 -5.56 8.55
N ARG A 71 -18.78 -6.69 8.85
CA ARG A 71 -18.47 -7.99 8.24
C ARG A 71 -18.59 -8.00 6.71
N LYS A 72 -19.47 -7.16 6.12
CA LYS A 72 -19.62 -7.04 4.65
C LYS A 72 -18.34 -6.55 3.98
N LEU A 73 -17.64 -5.60 4.61
CA LEU A 73 -16.39 -5.03 4.10
C LEU A 73 -15.16 -5.86 4.46
N TRP A 74 -15.26 -6.71 5.49
CA TRP A 74 -14.11 -7.44 6.03
C TRP A 74 -13.40 -8.30 5.00
N PHE A 75 -14.11 -9.23 4.35
CA PHE A 75 -13.49 -10.19 3.43
C PHE A 75 -12.86 -9.50 2.20
N PRO A 76 -13.56 -8.60 1.47
CA PRO A 76 -12.95 -7.87 0.36
C PRO A 76 -11.75 -7.01 0.78
N SER A 77 -11.81 -6.40 1.96
CA SER A 77 -10.67 -5.65 2.51
C SER A 77 -9.50 -6.56 2.82
N LEU A 78 -9.74 -7.71 3.44
CA LEU A 78 -8.72 -8.69 3.76
C LEU A 78 -8.02 -9.19 2.49
N VAL A 79 -8.78 -9.55 1.47
CA VAL A 79 -8.26 -9.98 0.15
C VAL A 79 -7.37 -8.90 -0.46
N MET A 80 -7.82 -7.63 -0.48
CA MET A 80 -7.03 -6.52 -0.99
C MET A 80 -5.72 -6.32 -0.21
N HIS A 81 -5.77 -6.35 1.13
CA HIS A 81 -4.59 -6.13 1.98
C HIS A 81 -3.56 -7.24 1.81
N TRP A 82 -3.99 -8.50 1.80
CA TRP A 82 -3.10 -9.63 1.50
C TRP A 82 -2.48 -9.52 0.11
N GLY A 83 -3.24 -9.03 -0.88
CA GLY A 83 -2.68 -8.71 -2.20
C GLY A 83 -1.54 -7.70 -2.14
N ILE A 84 -1.73 -6.59 -1.41
CA ILE A 84 -0.69 -5.57 -1.23
C ILE A 84 0.52 -6.15 -0.47
N TYR A 85 0.31 -6.92 0.60
CA TYR A 85 1.40 -7.54 1.36
C TYR A 85 2.23 -8.47 0.47
N LEU A 86 1.59 -9.32 -0.32
CA LEU A 86 2.27 -10.22 -1.25
C LEU A 86 3.05 -9.47 -2.33
N VAL A 87 2.54 -8.35 -2.85
CA VAL A 87 3.29 -7.50 -3.80
C VAL A 87 4.52 -6.85 -3.14
N VAL A 88 4.41 -6.43 -1.88
CA VAL A 88 5.56 -5.91 -1.12
C VAL A 88 6.60 -7.00 -0.90
N PHE A 89 6.18 -8.21 -0.51
CA PHE A 89 7.08 -9.36 -0.37
C PHE A 89 7.67 -9.80 -1.71
N TRP A 90 6.91 -9.75 -2.80
CA TRP A 90 7.40 -9.99 -4.16
C TRP A 90 8.58 -9.10 -4.48
N LEU A 91 8.47 -7.78 -4.24
CA LEU A 91 9.58 -6.85 -4.50
C LEU A 91 10.83 -7.21 -3.67
N PHE A 92 10.65 -7.51 -2.39
CA PHE A 92 11.76 -7.92 -1.52
C PHE A 92 12.45 -9.19 -2.03
N PHE A 93 11.69 -10.25 -2.29
CA PHE A 93 12.25 -11.53 -2.73
C PHE A 93 12.80 -11.47 -4.16
N LEU A 94 12.21 -10.65 -5.03
CA LEU A 94 12.74 -10.38 -6.37
C LEU A 94 14.12 -9.73 -6.28
N LEU A 95 14.30 -8.72 -5.41
CA LEU A 95 15.60 -8.07 -5.19
C LEU A 95 16.66 -9.04 -4.64
N VAL A 96 16.29 -9.87 -3.67
CA VAL A 96 17.15 -10.94 -3.13
C VAL A 96 17.50 -11.98 -4.22
N GLY A 97 16.64 -12.13 -5.23
CA GLY A 97 16.83 -13.07 -6.33
C GLY A 97 16.22 -14.45 -6.06
N ALA A 98 15.22 -14.54 -5.18
CA ALA A 98 14.52 -15.79 -4.91
C ALA A 98 13.49 -16.09 -6.01
N PRO A 99 13.48 -17.30 -6.60
CA PRO A 99 12.63 -17.61 -7.75
C PRO A 99 11.13 -17.64 -7.43
N PHE A 100 10.75 -18.03 -6.21
CA PHE A 100 9.36 -18.04 -5.76
C PHE A 100 8.74 -16.64 -5.65
N ALA A 101 9.54 -15.58 -5.81
CA ALA A 101 9.02 -14.22 -5.89
C ALA A 101 7.91 -14.13 -6.94
N ILE A 102 8.09 -14.72 -8.12
CA ILE A 102 7.12 -14.68 -9.23
C ILE A 102 5.72 -15.11 -8.78
N ASP A 103 5.62 -16.22 -8.05
CA ASP A 103 4.35 -16.75 -7.57
C ASP A 103 3.68 -15.77 -6.59
N LEU A 104 4.47 -15.17 -5.69
CA LEU A 104 3.99 -14.12 -4.78
C LEU A 104 3.51 -12.88 -5.54
N GLY A 105 4.21 -12.50 -6.61
CA GLY A 105 3.85 -11.36 -7.44
C GLY A 105 2.51 -11.57 -8.12
N ILE A 106 2.32 -12.70 -8.78
CA ILE A 106 1.07 -13.04 -9.47
C ILE A 106 -0.07 -13.16 -8.46
N ALA A 107 0.12 -13.92 -7.37
CA ALA A 107 -0.88 -14.06 -6.32
C ALA A 107 -1.26 -12.71 -5.70
N GLY A 108 -0.26 -11.88 -5.39
CA GLY A 108 -0.44 -10.54 -4.84
C GLY A 108 -1.20 -9.62 -5.79
N GLY A 109 -0.83 -9.60 -7.07
CA GLY A 109 -1.51 -8.83 -8.10
C GLY A 109 -2.98 -9.23 -8.26
N VAL A 110 -3.28 -10.54 -8.30
CA VAL A 110 -4.64 -11.05 -8.44
C VAL A 110 -5.50 -10.72 -7.22
N LEU A 111 -4.97 -10.88 -6.01
CA LEU A 111 -5.68 -10.55 -4.78
C LEU A 111 -5.91 -9.03 -4.66
N ALA A 112 -4.93 -8.20 -5.01
CA ALA A 112 -5.06 -6.75 -5.00
C ALA A 112 -6.11 -6.27 -6.02
N LEU A 113 -6.10 -6.84 -7.23
CA LEU A 113 -7.08 -6.56 -8.29
C LEU A 113 -8.49 -6.95 -7.86
N THR A 114 -8.67 -8.20 -7.40
CA THR A 114 -9.99 -8.71 -7.01
C THR A 114 -10.53 -7.98 -5.78
N GLY A 115 -9.71 -7.78 -4.74
CA GLY A 115 -10.11 -7.08 -3.53
C GLY A 115 -10.48 -5.62 -3.77
N SER A 116 -9.69 -4.88 -4.56
CA SER A 116 -10.01 -3.49 -4.92
C SER A 116 -11.26 -3.39 -5.78
N CYS A 117 -11.46 -4.32 -6.73
CA CYS A 117 -12.67 -4.41 -7.54
C CYS A 117 -13.91 -4.64 -6.67
N LEU A 118 -13.89 -5.65 -5.81
CA LEU A 118 -15.01 -5.99 -4.93
C LEU A 118 -15.36 -4.81 -4.00
N LEU A 119 -14.36 -4.16 -3.40
CA LEU A 119 -14.58 -2.98 -2.56
C LEU A 119 -15.17 -1.80 -3.34
N LEU A 120 -14.69 -1.57 -4.56
CA LEU A 120 -15.20 -0.50 -5.41
C LEU A 120 -16.67 -0.76 -5.76
N LEU A 121 -17.01 -1.98 -6.17
CA LEU A 121 -18.40 -2.38 -6.46
C LEU A 121 -19.28 -2.23 -5.21
N LEU A 122 -18.83 -2.67 -4.04
CA LEU A 122 -19.58 -2.51 -2.80
C LEU A 122 -19.87 -1.03 -2.48
N ARG A 123 -18.89 -0.14 -2.65
CA ARG A 123 -19.10 1.30 -2.44
C ARG A 123 -19.95 1.96 -3.51
N LEU A 124 -19.92 1.44 -4.74
CA LEU A 124 -20.75 1.96 -5.83
C LEU A 124 -22.20 1.52 -5.68
N PHE A 125 -22.49 0.31 -5.22
CA PHE A 125 -23.84 -0.25 -5.23
C PHE A 125 -24.55 -0.24 -3.87
N ALA A 126 -23.84 -0.36 -2.74
CA ALA A 126 -24.48 -0.34 -1.44
C ALA A 126 -24.75 1.11 -0.97
N ALA A 127 -26.02 1.48 -0.86
CA ALA A 127 -26.44 2.82 -0.45
C ALA A 127 -25.88 3.22 0.93
N GLU A 128 -25.89 2.29 1.89
CA GLU A 128 -25.32 2.45 3.23
C GLU A 128 -23.84 2.89 3.17
N LEU A 129 -23.05 2.28 2.28
CA LEU A 129 -21.63 2.60 2.13
C LEU A 129 -21.42 3.89 1.35
N ARG A 130 -22.24 4.15 0.33
CA ARG A 130 -22.13 5.35 -0.50
C ARG A 130 -22.36 6.63 0.31
N GLN A 131 -23.27 6.60 1.28
CA GLN A 131 -23.57 7.74 2.15
C GLN A 131 -22.41 8.13 3.07
N ILE A 132 -21.52 7.19 3.42
CA ILE A 132 -20.38 7.41 4.32
C ILE A 132 -19.03 7.43 3.59
N SER A 133 -19.02 7.23 2.26
CA SER A 133 -17.80 7.21 1.46
C SER A 133 -17.54 8.57 0.86
N ALA A 134 -16.36 9.15 1.06
CA ALA A 134 -15.99 10.35 0.33
C ALA A 134 -15.40 10.02 -1.06
N PRO A 135 -15.28 11.01 -1.96
CA PRO A 135 -14.76 10.79 -3.32
C PRO A 135 -13.34 10.21 -3.36
N VAL A 136 -12.48 10.57 -2.40
CA VAL A 136 -11.09 10.09 -2.36
C VAL A 136 -11.01 8.57 -2.14
N GLU A 137 -11.98 7.94 -1.47
CA GLU A 137 -12.03 6.49 -1.28
C GLU A 137 -12.24 5.75 -2.59
N TYR A 138 -13.08 6.29 -3.48
CA TYR A 138 -13.30 5.74 -4.81
C TYR A 138 -12.05 5.89 -5.66
N LEU A 139 -11.42 7.08 -5.63
CA LEU A 139 -10.20 7.34 -6.39
C LEU A 139 -9.05 6.44 -5.92
N ASN A 140 -8.89 6.26 -4.61
CA ASN A 140 -7.88 5.37 -4.04
C ASN A 140 -8.06 3.91 -4.50
N LEU A 141 -9.29 3.39 -4.44
CA LEU A 141 -9.59 2.02 -4.88
C LEU A 141 -9.39 1.85 -6.38
N LEU A 142 -9.80 2.84 -7.17
CA LEU A 142 -9.57 2.85 -8.61
C LEU A 142 -8.07 2.84 -8.93
N PHE A 143 -7.25 3.61 -8.20
CA PHE A 143 -5.81 3.64 -8.41
C PHE A 143 -5.16 2.28 -8.16
N ILE A 144 -5.50 1.63 -7.03
CA ILE A 144 -5.01 0.28 -6.71
C ILE A 144 -5.44 -0.72 -7.79
N LEU A 145 -6.70 -0.65 -8.22
CA LEU A 145 -7.24 -1.51 -9.27
C LEU A 145 -6.47 -1.36 -10.58
N LEU A 146 -6.25 -0.12 -11.04
CA LEU A 146 -5.56 0.18 -12.30
C LEU A 146 -4.09 -0.22 -12.25
N VAL A 147 -3.40 0.03 -11.13
CA VAL A 147 -2.00 -0.39 -10.94
C VAL A 147 -1.89 -1.92 -10.97
N ALA A 148 -2.75 -2.63 -10.23
CA ALA A 148 -2.75 -4.09 -10.20
C ALA A 148 -3.07 -4.69 -11.58
N LEU A 149 -4.06 -4.13 -12.28
CA LEU A 149 -4.42 -4.53 -13.64
C LEU A 149 -3.26 -4.33 -14.61
N ALA A 150 -2.63 -3.15 -14.59
CA ALA A 150 -1.49 -2.86 -15.46
C ALA A 150 -0.27 -3.75 -15.14
N ALA A 151 -0.03 -4.04 -13.87
CA ALA A 151 1.07 -4.91 -13.42
C ALA A 151 0.90 -6.35 -13.95
N LEU A 152 -0.32 -6.90 -13.87
CA LEU A 152 -0.64 -8.23 -14.41
C LEU A 152 -0.65 -8.23 -15.94
N ALA A 153 -1.31 -7.25 -16.58
CA ALA A 153 -1.43 -7.18 -18.03
C ALA A 153 -0.08 -6.97 -18.74
N SER A 154 0.84 -6.25 -18.11
CA SER A 154 2.19 -6.06 -18.64
C SER A 154 3.11 -7.26 -18.43
N GLY A 155 2.74 -8.21 -17.56
CA GLY A 155 3.60 -9.34 -17.16
C GLY A 155 4.74 -8.96 -16.22
N ALA A 156 4.76 -7.73 -15.68
CA ALA A 156 5.85 -7.24 -14.85
C ALA A 156 6.03 -8.04 -13.56
N LEU A 157 4.93 -8.52 -12.97
CA LEU A 157 4.96 -9.32 -11.73
C LEU A 157 5.51 -10.74 -11.95
N SER A 158 5.42 -11.25 -13.18
CA SER A 158 5.90 -12.59 -13.57
C SER A 158 7.29 -12.60 -14.20
N ASP A 159 7.87 -11.43 -14.45
CA ASP A 159 9.17 -11.32 -15.12
C ASP A 159 10.31 -11.16 -14.12
N PHE A 160 11.18 -12.16 -14.03
CA PHE A 160 12.37 -12.09 -13.20
C PHE A 160 13.40 -11.07 -13.73
N ALA A 161 13.42 -10.78 -15.04
CA ALA A 161 14.34 -9.81 -15.64
C ALA A 161 14.09 -8.39 -15.11
N PHE A 162 12.88 -8.11 -14.61
CA PHE A 162 12.51 -6.87 -13.95
C PHE A 162 13.36 -6.56 -12.71
N ARG A 163 13.98 -7.58 -12.10
CA ARG A 163 14.97 -7.43 -11.03
C ARG A 163 16.14 -6.52 -11.44
N SER A 164 16.65 -6.69 -12.66
CA SER A 164 17.80 -5.93 -13.13
C SER A 164 17.50 -4.43 -13.19
N TYR A 165 16.27 -4.08 -13.60
CA TYR A 165 15.78 -2.72 -13.60
C TYR A 165 15.73 -2.11 -12.19
N PHE A 166 15.15 -2.78 -11.19
CA PHE A 166 15.13 -2.24 -9.83
C PHE A 166 16.53 -2.06 -9.23
N ILE A 167 17.45 -3.01 -9.45
CA ILE A 167 18.84 -2.86 -9.00
C ILE A 167 19.51 -1.67 -9.69
N SER A 168 19.25 -1.49 -11.00
CA SER A 168 19.79 -0.37 -11.76
C SER A 168 19.35 0.99 -11.19
N LEU A 169 18.10 1.10 -10.70
CA LEU A 169 17.59 2.28 -10.01
C LEU A 169 18.31 2.51 -8.67
N LEU A 170 18.56 1.46 -7.89
CA LEU A 170 19.31 1.57 -6.63
C LEU A 170 20.76 2.01 -6.86
N THR A 171 21.38 1.59 -7.96
CA THR A 171 22.75 2.00 -8.34
C THR A 171 22.82 3.35 -9.06
N LEU A 172 21.71 4.08 -9.16
CA LEU A 172 21.59 5.37 -9.85
C LEU A 172 21.99 5.33 -11.34
N LYS A 173 21.91 4.14 -11.96
CA LYS A 173 22.23 3.91 -13.38
C LYS A 173 21.10 3.12 -14.04
N PRO A 174 19.95 3.76 -14.36
CA PRO A 174 18.78 3.09 -14.90
C PRO A 174 19.10 2.25 -16.14
N HIS A 175 18.75 0.97 -16.10
CA HIS A 175 18.89 0.05 -17.23
C HIS A 175 17.75 0.28 -18.22
N LEU A 176 18.09 0.94 -19.33
CA LEU A 176 17.16 1.32 -20.39
C LEU A 176 17.73 0.89 -21.75
N PRO A 177 16.87 0.60 -22.77
CA PRO A 177 15.41 0.75 -22.76
C PRO A 177 14.69 -0.46 -22.14
N LEU A 178 13.53 -0.20 -21.54
CA LEU A 178 12.61 -1.24 -21.06
C LEU A 178 11.64 -1.68 -22.15
N PRO A 179 11.13 -2.92 -22.08
CA PRO A 179 9.98 -3.35 -22.87
C PRO A 179 8.81 -2.36 -22.75
N GLY A 180 8.20 -2.01 -23.88
CA GLY A 180 7.12 -1.02 -23.94
C GLY A 180 5.88 -1.41 -23.12
N SER A 181 5.65 -2.70 -22.91
CA SER A 181 4.58 -3.24 -22.06
C SER A 181 4.62 -2.72 -20.63
N TYR A 182 5.81 -2.46 -20.08
CA TYR A 182 5.96 -1.99 -18.69
C TYR A 182 5.69 -0.50 -18.51
N LEU A 183 5.65 0.30 -19.59
CA LEU A 183 5.58 1.77 -19.47
C LEU A 183 4.29 2.25 -18.81
N ILE A 184 3.15 1.67 -19.15
CA ILE A 184 1.85 2.03 -18.56
C ILE A 184 1.84 1.64 -17.08
N PHE A 185 2.29 0.43 -16.75
CA PHE A 185 2.40 -0.03 -15.38
C PHE A 185 3.31 0.88 -14.55
N LEU A 186 4.52 1.18 -15.04
CA LEU A 186 5.48 2.05 -14.35
C LEU A 186 4.94 3.46 -14.16
N LEU A 187 4.32 4.04 -15.19
CA LEU A 187 3.69 5.36 -15.08
C LEU A 187 2.63 5.37 -13.97
N LEU A 188 1.72 4.40 -13.96
CA LEU A 188 0.70 4.27 -12.93
C LEU A 188 1.31 4.04 -11.54
N LEU A 189 2.31 3.16 -11.43
CA LEU A 189 3.01 2.89 -10.17
C LEU A 189 3.65 4.17 -9.61
N TRP A 190 4.36 4.93 -10.43
CA TRP A 190 5.07 6.12 -9.99
C TRP A 190 4.13 7.28 -9.63
N LEU A 191 3.03 7.44 -10.38
CA LEU A 191 1.95 8.36 -10.01
C LEU A 191 1.28 7.92 -8.70
N PHE A 192 1.12 6.62 -8.48
CA PHE A 192 0.58 6.09 -7.22
C PHE A 192 1.49 6.44 -6.04
N MET A 193 2.81 6.27 -6.19
CA MET A 193 3.78 6.63 -5.14
C MET A 193 3.73 8.12 -4.79
N ILE A 194 3.60 9.01 -5.79
CA ILE A 194 3.42 10.44 -5.57
C ILE A 194 2.11 10.71 -4.82
N TYR A 195 1.05 9.98 -5.15
CA TYR A 195 -0.29 10.20 -4.62
C TYR A 195 -0.43 9.77 -3.15
N ILE A 196 0.16 8.65 -2.74
CA ILE A 196 0.04 8.07 -1.38
C ILE A 196 0.17 9.09 -0.23
N PRO A 197 1.24 9.90 -0.11
CA PRO A 197 1.44 10.75 1.07
C PRO A 197 0.31 11.77 1.28
N PHE A 198 -0.32 12.23 0.20
CA PHE A 198 -1.37 13.25 0.21
C PHE A 198 -2.77 12.70 0.49
N THR A 199 -2.91 11.40 0.76
CA THR A 199 -4.22 10.74 0.87
C THR A 199 -4.42 10.08 2.23
N ARG A 200 -5.61 9.50 2.40
CA ARG A 200 -5.93 8.63 3.55
C ARG A 200 -5.28 7.24 3.46
N MET A 201 -4.61 6.88 2.36
CA MET A 201 -3.96 5.57 2.22
C MET A 201 -2.72 5.40 3.11
N ALA A 202 -2.07 6.48 3.53
CA ALA A 202 -0.98 6.43 4.51
C ALA A 202 -1.44 6.12 5.95
N HIS A 203 -2.65 5.58 6.13
CA HIS A 203 -3.18 5.22 7.45
C HIS A 203 -2.36 4.13 8.14
N PHE A 204 -1.57 3.32 7.42
CA PHE A 204 -0.67 2.35 8.05
C PHE A 204 0.37 3.04 8.97
N ALA A 205 0.93 4.17 8.55
CA ALA A 205 1.88 4.95 9.35
C ALA A 205 1.20 5.61 10.55
N VAL A 206 -0.04 6.09 10.35
CA VAL A 206 -0.83 6.75 11.40
C VAL A 206 -1.40 5.74 12.41
N LYS A 207 -1.69 4.51 12.00
CA LYS A 207 -2.26 3.45 12.86
C LYS A 207 -1.35 3.11 14.04
N TYR A 208 -0.05 3.14 13.83
CA TYR A 208 0.93 3.00 14.91
C TYR A 208 0.75 4.11 15.96
N PHE A 209 0.68 5.37 15.56
CA PHE A 209 0.50 6.50 16.47
C PHE A 209 -0.85 6.49 17.18
N THR A 210 -1.94 6.14 16.49
CA THR A 210 -3.26 6.09 17.13
C THR A 210 -3.36 4.94 18.14
N TYR A 211 -2.72 3.81 17.89
CA TYR A 211 -2.68 2.70 18.86
C TYR A 211 -1.79 3.06 20.05
N HIS A 212 -0.57 3.55 19.79
CA HIS A 212 0.43 3.76 20.84
C HIS A 212 0.22 5.05 21.67
N LYS A 213 -0.26 6.15 21.06
CA LYS A 213 -0.45 7.43 21.77
C LYS A 213 -1.87 7.65 22.29
N VAL A 214 -2.89 7.05 21.65
CA VAL A 214 -4.29 7.34 21.97
C VAL A 214 -4.98 6.15 22.62
N LYS A 215 -4.85 4.94 22.05
CA LYS A 215 -5.55 3.74 22.55
C LYS A 215 -4.92 3.13 23.81
N TRP A 216 -3.60 3.21 23.94
CA TRP A 216 -2.83 2.61 25.03
C TRP A 216 -1.93 3.61 25.77
N GLY A 217 -2.28 4.90 25.71
CA GLY A 217 -1.47 5.98 26.29
C GLY A 217 -1.52 5.99 27.80
N GLU A 218 -0.85 5.03 28.44
CA GLU A 218 -0.56 5.05 29.87
C GLU A 218 0.30 6.28 30.20
N MET A 219 -0.02 6.94 31.31
CA MET A 219 0.92 7.86 31.95
C MET A 219 2.05 7.01 32.56
N GLU A 220 3.30 7.27 32.15
CA GLU A 220 4.45 6.99 33.03
C GLU A 220 4.32 7.80 34.33
#